data_AF-A0A6P1E6G8-F1
#
_entry.id   AF-A0A6P1E6G8-F1
#
_cell.length_a   1.000
_cell.length_b   1.000
_cell.length_c   1.000
_cell.angle_alpha   90.00
_cell.angle_beta   90.00
_cell.angle_gamma   90.00
#
_symmetry.space_group_name_H-M   'P 1'
#
loop_
_entity.id
_entity.type
_entity.pdbx_description
1 polymer ?
#
loop_
_entity_poly.entity_id
_entity_poly.type
_entity_poly.pdbx_seq_one_letter_code
_entity_poly.pdbx_strand_id
1 'polypeptide(L)'
;MNQKHFLKAVVLTTLGLGLMVGITSHLNQPAALAQSKKAKVVYNMKNPTIRLKVSKGYIWSNRFLTQAKYHAKNYKNEMFYSSRHATIKKPNGKEANYWLISNKSGSVKGWIWDRNTKRLDS
;
A
#
# COMPACT_ATOMS: atom_id res chain seq x y z
N MET A 1 10.47 27.40 -14.88
CA MET A 1 10.92 26.19 -15.61
C MET A 1 9.96 25.03 -15.33
N ASN A 2 9.19 24.67 -16.38
CA ASN A 2 8.55 23.38 -16.67
C ASN A 2 7.36 22.86 -15.85
N GLN A 3 6.22 23.48 -16.17
CA GLN A 3 4.86 22.96 -16.34
C GLN A 3 4.74 21.55 -16.95
N LYS A 4 3.81 20.73 -16.42
CA LYS A 4 2.96 19.79 -17.20
C LYS A 4 1.54 19.79 -16.63
N HIS A 5 0.64 20.49 -17.32
CA HIS A 5 -0.81 20.34 -17.14
C HIS A 5 -1.29 19.03 -17.79
N PHE A 6 -2.43 18.49 -17.34
CA PHE A 6 -3.67 18.35 -18.14
C PHE A 6 -4.55 17.18 -17.65
N LEU A 7 -5.77 17.54 -17.21
CA LEU A 7 -7.08 17.05 -17.69
C LEU A 7 -8.12 17.97 -16.99
N LYS A 8 -8.55 19.09 -17.58
CA LYS A 8 -9.73 19.27 -18.47
C LYS A 8 -10.96 18.51 -17.94
N ALA A 9 -12.14 19.08 -17.74
CA ALA A 9 -12.70 20.42 -17.97
C ALA A 9 -14.10 20.42 -17.32
N VAL A 10 -14.60 21.56 -16.82
CA VAL A 10 -16.03 21.88 -16.93
C VAL A 10 -16.15 23.40 -17.11
N VAL A 11 -16.58 23.78 -18.31
CA VAL A 11 -17.05 25.10 -18.69
C VAL A 11 -18.50 25.21 -18.23
N LEU A 12 -18.86 26.28 -17.51
CA LEU A 12 -20.09 27.06 -17.70
C LEU A 12 -20.22 28.10 -16.58
N THR A 13 -20.19 29.38 -16.92
CA THR A 13 -20.92 30.41 -16.16
C THR A 13 -21.33 31.50 -17.13
N THR A 14 -22.41 31.24 -17.87
CA THR A 14 -23.23 32.31 -18.44
C THR A 14 -24.06 32.93 -17.31
N LEU A 15 -23.94 34.25 -17.16
CA LEU A 15 -24.83 35.08 -16.34
C LEU A 15 -26.29 34.85 -16.76
N GLY A 16 -27.16 34.61 -15.78
CA GLY A 16 -28.60 34.61 -15.97
C GLY A 16 -29.30 34.77 -14.62
N LEU A 17 -29.84 35.96 -14.35
CA LEU A 17 -30.80 36.19 -13.27
C LEU A 17 -32.08 35.40 -13.58
N GLY A 18 -32.54 34.60 -12.62
CA GLY A 18 -33.85 33.94 -12.68
C GLY A 18 -34.31 33.55 -11.28
N LEU A 19 -35.21 34.37 -10.72
CA LEU A 19 -36.01 34.03 -9.54
C LEU A 19 -36.94 32.86 -9.89
N MET A 20 -36.89 31.74 -9.17
CA MET A 20 -38.06 30.87 -8.96
C MET A 20 -37.89 29.96 -7.74
N VAL A 21 -38.93 30.00 -6.90
CA VAL A 21 -39.17 29.20 -5.70
C VAL A 21 -39.42 27.74 -6.11
N GLY A 22 -38.78 26.80 -5.42
CA GLY A 22 -39.00 25.37 -5.60
C GLY A 22 -38.54 24.58 -4.38
N ILE A 23 -39.50 24.20 -3.54
CA ILE A 23 -39.32 23.41 -2.32
C ILE A 23 -38.96 21.98 -2.73
N THR A 24 -37.76 21.49 -2.38
CA THR A 24 -37.54 20.04 -2.14
C THR A 24 -36.45 19.86 -1.08
N SER A 25 -36.82 19.14 -0.03
CA SER A 25 -35.96 18.66 1.04
C SER A 25 -34.83 17.79 0.49
N HIS A 26 -33.62 18.35 0.43
CA HIS A 26 -32.41 17.58 0.20
C HIS A 26 -32.09 16.81 1.48
N LEU A 27 -32.55 15.56 1.51
CA LEU A 27 -32.17 14.57 2.49
C LEU A 27 -30.64 14.49 2.57
N ASN A 28 -30.08 14.89 3.71
CA ASN A 28 -28.71 14.56 4.11
C ASN A 28 -28.61 13.04 4.25
N GLN A 29 -28.35 12.34 3.14
CA GLN A 29 -27.84 10.97 3.20
C GLN A 29 -26.37 11.06 3.62
N PRO A 30 -25.97 10.50 4.79
CA PRO A 30 -24.56 10.32 5.06
C PRO A 30 -24.02 9.38 3.98
N ALA A 31 -23.03 9.85 3.22
CA ALA A 31 -22.32 9.02 2.28
C ALA A 31 -21.83 7.78 3.02
N ALA A 32 -22.39 6.61 2.70
CA ALA A 32 -21.91 5.35 3.24
C ALA A 32 -20.42 5.25 2.87
N LEU A 33 -19.55 5.29 3.88
CA LEU A 33 -18.12 5.11 3.70
C LEU A 33 -17.93 3.73 3.06
N ALA A 34 -17.65 3.71 1.75
CA ALA A 34 -17.45 2.49 1.02
C ALA A 34 -16.34 1.68 1.70
N GLN A 35 -16.70 0.54 2.28
CA GLN A 35 -15.75 -0.30 2.99
C GLN A 35 -14.71 -0.81 1.99
N SER A 36 -13.51 -0.25 2.04
CA SER A 36 -12.43 -0.62 1.14
C SER A 36 -12.11 -2.12 1.29
N LYS A 37 -12.05 -2.85 0.17
CA LYS A 37 -11.66 -4.27 0.17
C LYS A 37 -10.32 -4.45 0.90
N LYS A 38 -10.22 -5.41 1.81
CA LYS A 38 -8.99 -5.70 2.56
C LYS A 38 -8.05 -6.60 1.75
N ALA A 39 -6.75 -6.55 2.03
CA ALA A 39 -5.79 -7.47 1.44
C ALA A 39 -6.06 -8.92 1.92
N LYS A 40 -5.90 -9.89 1.02
CA LYS A 40 -6.09 -11.32 1.29
C LYS A 40 -4.77 -12.07 1.07
N VAL A 41 -4.44 -12.97 1.98
CA VAL A 41 -3.30 -13.87 1.84
C VAL A 41 -3.73 -15.05 0.96
N VAL A 42 -3.08 -15.20 -0.19
CA VAL A 42 -3.39 -16.25 -1.18
C VAL A 42 -2.49 -17.46 -0.96
N TYR A 43 -1.23 -17.21 -0.61
CA TYR A 43 -0.23 -18.25 -0.40
C TYR A 43 0.68 -17.89 0.78
N ASN A 44 1.14 -18.90 1.52
CA ASN A 44 2.06 -18.71 2.64
C ASN A 44 2.85 -20.00 2.89
N MET A 45 4.15 -19.98 2.64
CA MET A 45 5.02 -21.15 2.77
C MET A 45 6.29 -20.82 3.55
N LYS A 46 6.78 -21.80 4.31
CA LYS A 46 8.11 -21.77 4.92
C LYS A 46 9.15 -22.13 3.85
N ASN A 47 10.26 -21.39 3.84
CA ASN A 47 11.38 -21.61 2.95
C ASN A 47 12.66 -21.77 3.79
N PRO A 48 13.75 -22.34 3.23
CA PRO A 48 15.08 -22.24 3.82
C PRO A 48 15.40 -20.80 4.18
N THR A 49 16.14 -20.60 5.28
CA THR A 49 16.51 -19.26 5.72
C THR A 49 17.44 -18.63 4.69
N ILE A 50 17.03 -17.48 4.17
CA ILE A 50 17.79 -16.68 3.20
C ILE A 50 18.16 -15.32 3.80
N ARG A 51 19.28 -14.78 3.35
CA ARG A 51 19.75 -13.43 3.67
C ARG A 51 19.33 -12.44 2.60
N LEU A 52 18.90 -11.27 3.07
CA LEU A 52 18.36 -10.21 2.24
C LEU A 52 18.94 -8.87 2.68
N LYS A 53 19.10 -7.95 1.73
CA LYS A 53 19.09 -6.51 1.99
C LYS A 53 17.77 -5.90 1.56
N VAL A 54 17.31 -4.91 2.30
CA VAL A 54 16.15 -4.09 1.96
C VAL A 54 16.63 -2.77 1.36
N SER A 55 15.91 -2.21 0.40
CA SER A 55 16.35 -0.98 -0.29
C SER A 55 15.37 0.19 -0.10
N LYS A 56 14.07 -0.06 -0.24
CA LYS A 56 13.01 0.95 -0.25
C LYS A 56 11.66 0.38 0.18
N GLY A 57 10.67 1.25 0.30
CA GLY A 57 9.31 0.88 0.69
C GLY A 57 9.15 0.70 2.20
N TYR A 58 8.15 -0.09 2.58
CA TYR A 58 7.71 -0.26 3.96
C TYR A 58 7.84 -1.71 4.42
N ILE A 59 8.17 -1.86 5.70
CA ILE A 59 8.12 -3.11 6.44
C ILE A 59 6.81 -3.08 7.22
N TRP A 60 5.89 -3.98 6.86
CA TRP A 60 4.56 -4.07 7.43
C TRP A 60 4.56 -4.97 8.67
N SER A 61 3.74 -4.64 9.67
CA SER A 61 3.64 -5.44 10.89
C SER A 61 3.09 -6.84 10.62
N ASN A 62 2.20 -6.96 9.64
CA ASN A 62 1.54 -8.22 9.28
C ASN A 62 1.40 -8.38 7.76
N ARG A 63 1.06 -9.61 7.37
CA ARG A 63 0.81 -10.03 5.98
C ARG A 63 -0.52 -9.51 5.38
N PHE A 64 -1.32 -8.81 6.16
CA PHE A 64 -2.53 -8.13 5.66
C PHE A 64 -2.26 -6.67 5.32
N LEU A 65 -1.01 -6.21 5.48
CA LEU A 65 -0.55 -4.87 5.13
C LEU A 65 -1.39 -3.77 5.79
N THR A 66 -1.84 -3.98 7.03
CA THR A 66 -2.72 -3.01 7.70
C THR A 66 -1.95 -1.86 8.32
N GLN A 67 -0.70 -2.09 8.73
CA GLN A 67 0.13 -1.08 9.39
C GLN A 67 1.58 -1.15 8.92
N ALA A 68 2.06 -0.06 8.34
CA ALA A 68 3.46 0.13 8.04
C ALA A 68 4.20 0.45 9.35
N LYS A 69 5.14 -0.42 9.74
CA LYS A 69 5.86 -0.28 11.02
C LYS A 69 7.19 0.44 10.85
N TYR A 70 7.89 0.19 9.75
CA TYR A 70 9.20 0.77 9.48
C TYR A 70 9.36 1.18 8.01
N HIS A 71 10.16 2.21 7.76
CA HIS A 71 10.61 2.55 6.42
C HIS A 71 11.91 1.80 6.10
N ALA A 72 11.87 0.93 5.09
CA ALA A 72 13.02 0.10 4.72
C ALA A 72 14.27 0.90 4.32
N LYS A 73 14.09 2.16 3.85
CA LYS A 73 15.20 3.05 3.50
C LYS A 73 16.15 3.35 4.66
N ASN A 74 15.67 3.24 5.91
CA ASN A 74 16.47 3.48 7.12
C ASN A 74 17.36 2.26 7.47
N TYR A 75 17.11 1.12 6.83
CA TYR A 75 17.73 -0.18 7.16
C TYR A 75 18.51 -0.77 5.98
N LYS A 76 18.93 0.06 5.02
CA LYS A 76 19.62 -0.38 3.78
C LYS A 76 20.92 -1.14 4.03
N ASN A 77 21.58 -0.81 5.13
CA ASN A 77 22.86 -1.41 5.52
C ASN A 77 22.69 -2.61 6.45
N GLU A 78 21.47 -2.85 6.95
CA GLU A 78 21.18 -3.99 7.80
C GLU A 78 21.01 -5.27 6.99
N MET A 79 21.41 -6.38 7.61
CA MET A 79 21.16 -7.72 7.11
C MET A 79 19.87 -8.27 7.71
N PHE A 80 18.98 -8.73 6.84
CA PHE A 80 17.75 -9.39 7.22
C PHE A 80 17.79 -10.87 6.86
N TYR A 81 17.11 -11.65 7.67
CA TYR A 81 16.90 -13.08 7.48
C TYR A 81 15.42 -13.33 7.22
N SER A 82 15.13 -14.22 6.28
CA SER A 82 13.77 -14.63 5.94
C SER A 82 13.70 -16.14 5.78
N SER A 83 12.71 -16.74 6.43
CA SER A 83 12.41 -18.18 6.32
C SER A 83 10.98 -18.42 5.84
N ARG A 84 10.29 -17.39 5.37
CA ARG A 84 8.88 -17.48 5.00
C ARG A 84 8.51 -16.44 3.96
N HIS A 85 7.71 -16.85 2.99
CA HIS A 85 7.18 -15.98 1.96
C HIS A 85 5.65 -16.12 1.88
N ALA A 86 4.99 -15.07 1.42
CA ALA A 86 3.55 -15.08 1.20
C ALA A 86 3.17 -14.30 -0.06
N THR A 87 2.20 -14.80 -0.81
CA THR A 87 1.55 -14.06 -1.90
C THR A 87 0.32 -13.38 -1.35
N ILE A 88 0.26 -12.06 -1.49
CA ILE A 88 -0.81 -11.21 -0.97
C ILE A 88 -1.55 -10.60 -2.15
N LYS A 89 -2.87 -10.85 -2.20
CA LYS A 89 -3.81 -10.17 -3.09
C LYS A 89 -4.21 -8.85 -2.46
N LYS A 90 -3.82 -7.76 -3.12
CA LYS A 90 -4.11 -6.39 -2.69
C LYS A 90 -5.59 -6.06 -2.92
N PRO A 91 -6.11 -4.98 -2.30
CA PRO A 91 -7.48 -4.50 -2.52
C PRO A 91 -7.85 -4.29 -3.99
N ASN A 92 -6.87 -3.89 -4.80
CA ASN A 92 -7.02 -3.69 -6.25
C ASN A 92 -7.02 -5.00 -7.07
N GLY A 93 -7.11 -6.16 -6.42
CA GLY A 93 -7.11 -7.47 -7.05
C GLY A 93 -5.74 -7.98 -7.51
N LYS A 94 -4.69 -7.14 -7.50
CA LYS A 94 -3.35 -7.54 -7.93
C LYS A 94 -2.62 -8.31 -6.83
N GLU A 95 -1.84 -9.31 -7.23
CA GLU A 95 -1.05 -10.11 -6.32
C GLU A 95 0.41 -9.61 -6.24
N ALA A 96 1.04 -9.84 -5.10
CA ALA A 96 2.44 -9.50 -4.87
C ALA A 96 3.05 -10.42 -3.80
N ASN A 97 4.31 -10.79 -3.97
CA ASN A 97 5.01 -11.66 -3.02
C ASN A 97 5.72 -10.84 -1.95
N TYR A 98 5.64 -11.29 -0.72
CA TYR A 98 6.25 -10.64 0.44
C TYR A 98 7.10 -11.62 1.21
N TRP A 99 8.25 -11.14 1.69
CA TRP A 99 9.14 -11.86 2.58
C TRP A 99 8.87 -11.45 4.03
N LEU A 100 8.80 -12.43 4.93
CA LEU A 100 8.91 -12.17 6.36
C LEU A 100 10.38 -11.95 6.69
N ILE A 101 10.71 -10.77 7.17
CA ILE A 101 12.07 -10.40 7.51
C ILE A 101 12.23 -10.20 9.01
N SER A 102 13.42 -10.53 9.50
CA SER A 102 13.89 -10.17 10.84
C SER A 102 15.37 -9.83 10.77
N ASN A 103 15.81 -8.79 11.46
CA ASN A 103 17.24 -8.58 11.71
C ASN A 103 17.75 -9.58 12.77
N LYS A 104 19.07 -9.66 12.93
CA LYS A 104 19.73 -10.63 13.84
C LYS A 104 19.26 -10.47 15.30
N SER A 105 19.05 -9.25 15.76
CA SER A 105 18.59 -8.96 17.12
C SER A 105 17.08 -9.16 17.32
N GLY A 106 16.31 -9.29 16.25
CA GLY A 106 14.84 -9.39 16.30
C GLY A 106 14.12 -8.05 16.54
N SER A 107 14.84 -6.94 16.69
CA SER A 107 14.24 -5.61 16.92
C SER A 107 13.44 -5.09 15.73
N VAL A 108 13.83 -5.46 14.51
CA VAL A 108 13.15 -5.11 13.27
C VAL A 108 12.63 -6.38 12.62
N LYS A 109 11.31 -6.54 12.66
CA LYS A 109 10.60 -7.68 12.06
C LYS A 109 9.34 -7.22 11.34
N GLY A 110 9.04 -7.86 10.21
CA GLY A 110 7.79 -7.64 9.49
C GLY A 110 7.79 -8.19 8.07
N TRP A 111 6.85 -7.73 7.26
CA TRP A 111 6.66 -8.17 5.87
C TRP A 111 7.11 -7.09 4.91
N ILE A 112 7.97 -7.43 3.95
CA ILE A 112 8.42 -6.51 2.91
C ILE A 112 8.14 -7.08 1.53
N TRP A 113 7.82 -6.20 0.59
CA TRP A 113 7.59 -6.57 -0.80
C TRP A 113 8.88 -7.10 -1.43
N ASP A 114 8.80 -8.23 -2.13
CA ASP A 114 9.94 -8.93 -2.75
C ASP A 114 10.81 -8.03 -3.64
N ARG A 115 10.20 -7.20 -4.49
CA ARG A 115 10.90 -6.27 -5.41
C ARG A 115 11.69 -5.18 -4.69
N ASN A 116 11.45 -4.98 -3.41
CA ASN A 116 12.20 -4.03 -2.59
C ASN A 116 13.36 -4.69 -1.84
N THR A 117 13.59 -5.98 -2.06
CA THR A 117 14.67 -6.76 -1.45
C THR A 117 15.69 -7.20 -2.50
N LYS A 118 16.93 -7.37 -2.05
CA LYS A 118 17.99 -8.05 -2.80
C LYS A 118 18.41 -9.27 -2.01
N ARG A 119 18.20 -10.46 -2.56
CA ARG A 119 18.69 -11.72 -1.99
C ARG A 119 20.21 -11.78 -2.15
N LEU A 120 20.89 -12.32 -1.15
CA LEU A 120 22.36 -12.42 -1.12
C LEU A 120 22.90 -13.84 -1.29
N ASP A 121 22.02 -14.83 -1.36
CA ASP A 121 22.39 -16.26 -1.48
C ASP A 121 22.13 -16.78 -2.90
N SER A 122 22.47 -15.96 -3.90
CA SER A 122 22.28 -16.24 -5.33
C SER A 122 23.57 -16.71 -5.97
#